data_AF-M2B5V2-F1
#
_entry.id   AF-M2B5V2-F1
#
_cell.length_a   1.000
_cell.length_b   1.000
_cell.length_c   1.000
_cell.angle_alpha   90.00
_cell.angle_beta   90.00
_cell.angle_gamma   90.00
#
_symmetry.space_group_name_H-M   'P 1'
#
loop_
_entity.id
_entity.type
_entity.pdbx_description
1 polymer ?
#
loop_
_entity_poly.entity_id
_entity_poly.type
_entity_poly.pdbx_seq_one_letter_code
_entity_poly.pdbx_strand_id
1 'polypeptide(L)'
;MAETTHMVKSCRSCKRPMDPDRDWIEKFLIEGAPAPPESRATKADLRQAVAERDHLLSQLHAMALRMLAKELSIASSPSLSDNRTPSQIHADMQRWIQNHELTR
;
A
#
# COMPACT_ATOMS: atom_id res chain seq x y z
N MET A 1 16.92 -0.42 44.60
CA MET A 1 17.30 -0.51 43.18
C MET A 1 17.43 -1.98 42.86
N ALA A 2 16.47 -2.55 42.14
CA ALA A 2 16.51 -3.97 41.79
C ALA A 2 17.39 -4.14 40.56
N GLU A 3 18.59 -4.66 40.79
CA GLU A 3 19.58 -4.99 39.78
C GLU A 3 19.07 -6.24 39.04
N THR A 4 18.35 -6.04 37.94
CA THR A 4 17.97 -7.14 37.03
C THR A 4 19.21 -7.59 36.28
N THR A 5 19.86 -8.63 36.78
CA THR A 5 20.80 -9.48 36.05
C THR A 5 20.05 -10.06 34.85
N HIS A 6 19.99 -9.30 33.75
CA HIS A 6 19.56 -9.81 32.46
C HIS A 6 20.53 -10.92 32.08
N MET A 7 20.09 -12.18 32.14
CA MET A 7 20.81 -13.28 31.50
C MET A 7 20.96 -12.93 30.02
N VAL A 8 22.15 -12.47 29.63
CA VAL A 8 22.47 -12.10 28.26
C VAL A 8 22.45 -13.37 27.42
N LYS A 9 21.36 -13.59 26.69
CA LYS A 9 21.28 -14.69 25.72
C LYS A 9 22.39 -14.46 24.69
N SER A 10 23.24 -15.45 24.47
CA SER A 10 24.31 -15.38 23.47
C SER A 10 23.83 -15.94 22.13
N CYS A 11 24.20 -15.32 21.02
CA CYS A 11 23.97 -15.81 19.66
C CYS A 11 24.43 -17.27 19.52
N ARG A 12 23.63 -18.12 18.88
CA ARG A 12 23.97 -19.55 18.79
C ARG A 12 25.14 -19.81 17.85
N SER A 13 25.27 -19.02 16.79
CA SER A 13 26.29 -19.20 15.75
C SER A 13 27.66 -18.61 16.12
N CYS A 14 27.69 -17.46 16.80
CA CYS A 14 28.97 -16.78 17.09
C CYS A 14 29.22 -16.48 18.57
N LYS A 15 28.33 -16.93 19.47
CA LYS A 15 28.46 -16.79 20.94
C LYS A 15 28.60 -15.35 21.48
N ARG A 16 28.48 -14.34 20.61
CA ARG A 16 28.45 -12.94 21.03
C ARG A 16 27.18 -12.65 21.85
N PRO A 17 27.21 -11.65 22.75
CA PRO A 17 26.01 -11.17 23.42
C PRO A 17 24.97 -10.71 22.39
N MET A 18 23.72 -11.17 22.56
CA MET A 18 22.61 -10.74 21.70
C MET A 18 22.23 -9.31 22.06
N ASP A 19 22.27 -8.44 21.06
CA ASP A 19 21.74 -7.10 21.14
C ASP A 19 20.27 -7.14 20.71
N PRO A 20 19.31 -6.79 21.58
CA PRO A 20 17.88 -6.91 21.28
C PRO A 20 17.42 -6.03 20.11
N ASP A 21 18.09 -4.91 19.84
CA ASP A 21 17.74 -4.00 18.75
C ASP A 21 18.36 -4.44 17.43
N ARG A 22 19.55 -5.06 17.47
CA ARG A 22 20.29 -5.52 16.28
C ARG A 22 19.97 -6.95 15.86
N ASP A 23 19.63 -7.81 16.81
CA ASP A 23 19.52 -9.27 16.62
C ASP A 23 18.08 -9.77 16.70
N TRP A 24 17.12 -8.88 16.48
CA TRP A 24 15.70 -9.17 16.48
C TRP A 24 15.32 -10.28 15.48
N ILE A 25 16.03 -10.37 14.35
CA ILE A 25 15.84 -11.42 13.33
C ILE A 25 16.22 -12.80 13.89
N GLU A 26 17.38 -12.91 14.56
CA GLU A 26 17.83 -14.18 15.13
C GLU A 26 16.92 -14.59 16.32
N LYS A 27 16.46 -13.61 17.11
CA LYS A 27 15.46 -13.84 18.15
C LYS A 27 14.13 -14.34 17.57
N PHE A 28 13.65 -13.74 16.47
CA PHE A 28 12.44 -14.15 15.77
C PHE A 28 12.54 -15.58 15.20
N LEU A 29 13.70 -15.96 14.66
CA LEU A 29 13.92 -17.31 14.13
C LEU A 29 14.00 -18.38 15.23
N ILE A 30 14.49 -18.03 16.43
CA ILE A 30 14.64 -18.96 17.56
C ILE A 30 13.35 -19.07 18.38
N GLU A 31 12.72 -17.95 18.70
CA GLU A 31 11.57 -17.87 19.62
C GLU A 31 10.22 -17.88 18.87
N GLY A 32 10.24 -17.75 17.54
CA GLY A 32 9.06 -17.57 16.72
C GLY A 32 8.57 -16.12 16.74
N ALA A 33 7.60 -15.82 15.85
CA ALA A 33 6.93 -14.53 15.89
C ALA A 33 6.25 -14.34 17.26
N PRO A 34 6.39 -13.17 17.92
CA PRO A 34 5.63 -12.90 19.13
C PRO A 34 4.14 -13.08 18.82
N ALA A 35 3.41 -13.69 19.76
CA ALA A 35 1.97 -13.78 19.66
C ALA A 35 1.42 -12.36 19.39
N PRO A 36 0.65 -12.15 18.32
CA PRO A 36 0.18 -10.81 17.97
C PRO A 36 -0.57 -10.25 19.18
N PRO A 37 -0.33 -8.97 19.55
CA PRO A 37 -1.05 -8.35 20.66
C PRO A 37 -2.56 -8.50 20.42
N GLU A 38 -3.31 -8.68 21.50
CA GLU A 38 -4.75 -9.04 21.52
C GLU A 38 -5.70 -8.03 20.83
N SER A 39 -5.18 -7.06 20.09
CA SER A 39 -5.93 -6.26 19.12
C SER A 39 -6.12 -7.05 17.82
N ARG A 40 -6.92 -8.12 17.88
CA ARG A 40 -7.43 -8.76 16.66
C ARG A 40 -8.29 -7.76 15.90
N ALA A 41 -7.74 -7.21 14.81
CA ALA A 41 -8.59 -6.80 13.69
C ALA A 41 -9.48 -8.00 13.36
N THR A 42 -10.78 -7.84 13.63
CA THR A 42 -11.77 -8.86 13.35
C THR A 42 -11.82 -9.11 11.84
N LYS A 43 -12.46 -10.21 11.43
CA LYS A 43 -12.74 -10.44 10.01
C LYS A 43 -13.54 -9.28 9.39
N ALA A 44 -14.33 -8.56 10.19
CA ALA A 44 -15.03 -7.37 9.76
C ALA A 44 -14.06 -6.21 9.52
N ASP A 45 -13.12 -5.96 10.43
CA ASP A 45 -12.10 -4.91 10.28
C ASP A 45 -11.21 -5.15 9.07
N LEU A 46 -10.84 -6.41 8.80
CA LEU A 46 -10.09 -6.77 7.59
C LEU A 46 -10.89 -6.53 6.32
N ARG A 47 -12.19 -6.85 6.31
CA ARG A 47 -13.07 -6.57 5.16
C ARG A 47 -13.23 -5.07 4.93
N GLN A 48 -13.34 -4.30 6.00
CA GLN A 48 -13.42 -2.85 5.94
C GLN A 48 -12.13 -2.25 5.38
N ALA A 49 -10.97 -2.67 5.90
CA ALA A 49 -9.67 -2.22 5.40
C ALA A 49 -9.46 -2.56 3.92
N VAL A 50 -9.93 -3.73 3.46
CA VAL A 50 -9.91 -4.10 2.04
C VAL A 50 -10.83 -3.20 1.21
N ALA A 51 -12.05 -2.94 1.67
CA ALA A 51 -12.99 -2.05 0.98
C ALA A 51 -12.45 -0.61 0.87
N GLU A 52 -11.84 -0.09 1.95
CA GLU A 52 -11.19 1.22 1.97
C GLU A 52 -10.00 1.27 0.99
N ARG A 53 -9.16 0.23 0.99
CA ARG A 53 -8.06 0.09 0.02
C ARG A 53 -8.56 0.13 -1.43
N ASP A 54 -9.57 -0.67 -1.75
CA ASP A 54 -10.10 -0.78 -3.12
C ASP A 54 -10.77 0.52 -3.57
N HIS A 55 -11.40 1.24 -2.63
CA HIS A 55 -11.93 2.57 -2.88
C HIS A 55 -10.83 3.59 -3.19
N LEU A 56 -9.76 3.64 -2.37
CA LEU A 56 -8.62 4.54 -2.59
C LEU A 56 -7.89 4.22 -3.90
N LEU A 57 -7.70 2.94 -4.23
CA LEU A 57 -7.12 2.52 -5.51
C LEU A 57 -7.96 2.99 -6.70
N SER A 58 -9.28 2.91 -6.59
CA SER A 58 -10.19 3.40 -7.64
C SER A 58 -10.09 4.92 -7.83
N GLN A 59 -9.93 5.68 -6.74
CA GLN A 59 -9.69 7.13 -6.81
C GLN A 59 -8.34 7.47 -7.44
N LEU A 60 -7.27 6.78 -7.04
CA LEU A 60 -5.92 6.97 -7.60
C LEU A 60 -5.90 6.64 -9.09
N HIS A 61 -6.56 5.56 -9.51
CA HIS A 61 -6.68 5.20 -10.92
C HIS A 61 -7.44 6.28 -11.70
N ALA A 62 -8.56 6.79 -11.17
CA ALA A 62 -9.28 7.90 -11.79
C ALA A 62 -8.39 9.15 -11.94
N MET A 63 -7.63 9.49 -10.90
CA MET A 63 -6.71 10.62 -10.92
C MET A 63 -5.61 10.45 -11.97
N ALA A 64 -4.99 9.27 -12.05
CA ALA A 64 -3.95 8.97 -13.04
C ALA A 64 -4.48 9.10 -14.48
N LEU A 65 -5.67 8.55 -14.76
CA LEU A 65 -6.32 8.70 -16.07
C LEU A 65 -6.62 10.17 -16.40
N ARG A 66 -7.08 10.96 -15.43
CA ARG A 66 -7.31 12.40 -15.61
C ARG A 66 -6.01 13.16 -15.90
N MET A 67 -4.92 12.83 -15.21
CA MET A 67 -3.61 13.43 -15.49
C MET A 67 -3.14 13.10 -16.90
N LEU A 68 -3.26 11.84 -17.32
CA LEU A 68 -2.97 11.41 -18.70
C LEU A 68 -3.84 12.15 -19.72
N ALA A 69 -5.14 12.26 -19.47
CA ALA A 69 -6.05 13.00 -20.36
C ALA A 69 -5.69 14.49 -20.48
N LYS A 70 -5.23 15.11 -19.37
CA LYS A 70 -4.71 16.49 -19.37
C LYS A 70 -3.45 16.63 -20.21
N GLU A 71 -2.46 15.76 -20.02
CA GLU A 71 -1.22 15.78 -20.82
C GLU A 71 -1.50 15.57 -22.31
N LEU A 72 -2.46 14.70 -22.64
CA LEU A 72 -2.91 14.45 -24.01
C LEU A 72 -3.80 15.57 -24.58
N SER A 73 -4.04 16.66 -23.85
CA SER A 73 -4.93 17.76 -24.26
C SER A 73 -6.32 17.30 -24.72
N ILE A 74 -6.82 16.20 -24.14
CA ILE A 74 -8.16 15.67 -24.41
C ILE A 74 -9.15 16.65 -23.78
N ALA A 75 -9.65 17.57 -24.61
CA ALA A 75 -10.71 18.55 -24.37
C ALA A 75 -10.86 18.98 -22.90
N SER A 76 -10.18 20.07 -22.51
CA SER A 76 -10.39 20.81 -21.25
C SER A 76 -10.43 19.92 -20.01
N SER A 77 -9.30 19.80 -19.30
CA SER A 77 -9.16 19.00 -18.08
C SER A 77 -10.44 18.99 -17.23
N PRO A 78 -11.11 17.85 -17.07
CA PRO A 78 -12.32 17.79 -16.26
C PRO A 78 -12.01 18.30 -14.86
N SER A 79 -12.92 19.10 -14.30
CA SER A 79 -12.77 19.61 -12.94
C SER A 79 -12.68 18.44 -11.95
N LEU A 80 -12.09 18.68 -10.77
CA LEU A 80 -12.06 17.69 -9.69
C LEU A 80 -13.46 17.21 -9.25
N SER A 81 -14.51 17.93 -9.66
CA SER A 81 -15.93 17.58 -9.46
C SER A 81 -16.52 16.69 -10.57
N ASP A 82 -15.70 16.15 -11.48
CA ASP A 82 -16.16 15.29 -12.56
C ASP A 82 -16.57 13.90 -12.02
N ASN A 83 -17.85 13.59 -12.16
CA ASN A 83 -18.50 12.38 -11.67
C ASN A 83 -18.30 11.16 -12.59
N ARG A 84 -17.51 11.26 -13.66
CA ARG A 84 -17.22 10.13 -14.55
C ARG A 84 -16.40 9.05 -13.84
N THR A 85 -16.77 7.78 -14.09
CA THR A 85 -16.04 6.62 -13.59
C THR A 85 -14.73 6.39 -14.37
N PRO A 86 -13.73 5.68 -13.80
CA PRO A 86 -12.49 5.36 -14.52
C PRO A 86 -12.72 4.75 -15.91
N SER A 87 -13.70 3.85 -16.04
CA SER A 87 -14.03 3.21 -17.32
C SER A 87 -14.56 4.20 -18.36
N GLN A 88 -15.35 5.20 -17.94
CA GLN A 88 -15.85 6.23 -18.85
C GLN A 88 -14.71 7.14 -19.33
N ILE A 89 -13.80 7.53 -18.43
CA ILE A 89 -12.61 8.31 -18.78
C ILE A 89 -11.73 7.54 -19.77
N HIS A 90 -11.52 6.25 -19.51
CA HIS A 90 -10.73 5.39 -20.42
C HIS A 90 -11.38 5.26 -21.80
N ALA A 91 -12.71 5.08 -21.88
CA ALA A 91 -13.42 5.03 -23.16
C ALA A 91 -13.32 6.35 -23.95
N ASP A 92 -13.39 7.49 -23.26
CA ASP A 92 -13.21 8.81 -23.87
C ASP A 92 -11.78 8.99 -24.40
N MET A 93 -10.76 8.53 -23.65
CA MET A 93 -9.37 8.53 -24.12
C MET A 93 -9.18 7.69 -25.38
N GLN A 94 -9.72 6.47 -25.40
CA GLN A 94 -9.66 5.59 -26.57
C GLN A 94 -10.31 6.21 -27.81
N ARG A 95 -11.49 6.83 -27.64
CA ARG A 95 -12.19 7.53 -28.72
C ARG A 95 -11.36 8.71 -29.26
N TRP A 96 -10.70 9.46 -28.39
CA TRP A 96 -9.82 10.56 -28.79
C TRP A 96 -8.64 10.06 -29.62
N ILE A 97 -7.95 9.00 -29.18
CA ILE A 97 -6.82 8.39 -29.90
C ILE A 97 -7.26 7.98 -31.31
N GLN A 98 -8.36 7.23 -31.43
CA GLN A 98 -8.88 6.76 -32.72
C GLN A 98 -9.24 7.92 -33.66
N ASN A 99 -9.89 8.97 -33.13
CA ASN A 99 -10.24 10.13 -33.93
C ASN A 99 -9.01 10.89 -34.43
N HIS A 100 -7.96 10.99 -33.60
CA HIS A 100 -6.71 11.67 -33.93
C HIS A 100 -5.82 10.87 -34.90
N GLU A 101 -5.93 9.54 -34.88
CA GLU A 101 -5.29 8.66 -35.87
C GLU A 101 -5.97 8.73 -37.24
N LEU A 102 -7.30 8.89 -37.30
CA LEU A 102 -8.05 9.02 -38.56
C LEU A 102 -7.90 10.38 -39.25
N THR A 103 -7.45 11.41 -38.54
CA THR A 103 -7.26 12.77 -39.07
C THR A 103 -5.82 13.07 -39.51
N ARG A 104 -4.91 12.08 -39.43
CA ARG A 104 -3.56 12.12 -40.02
C ARG A 104 -3.51 11.34 -41.32
#